data_AF-A0A1G1F3A6-F1
#
_entry.id   AF-A0A1G1F3A6-F1
#
_cell.length_a   1.000
_cell.length_b   1.000
_cell.length_c   1.000
_cell.angle_alpha   90.00
_cell.angle_beta   90.00
_cell.angle_gamma   90.00
#
_symmetry.space_group_name_H-M   'P 1'
#
loop_
_entity.id
_entity.type
_entity.pdbx_description
1 polymer ?
#
loop_
_entity_poly.entity_id
_entity_poly.type
_entity_poly.pdbx_seq_one_letter_code
_entity_poly.pdbx_strand_id
1 'polypeptide(L)' 'MATAVKKTISLSPELASEAEETAREEGKTLSAVIQDALRLLRKERMKKELKDMQGYWSMKAKEKGVLTEKDLQKYLSK' A
#
# COMPACT_ATOMS: atom_id res chain seq x y z
N MET A 1 2.00 -15.56 19.07
CA MET A 1 3.45 -15.64 18.81
C MET A 1 3.70 -15.25 17.36
N ALA A 2 4.58 -14.27 17.09
CA ALA A 2 4.87 -13.88 15.72
C ALA A 2 5.74 -14.96 15.04
N THR A 3 5.17 -15.68 14.08
CA THR A 3 5.87 -16.72 13.31
C THR A 3 6.68 -16.06 12.19
N ALA A 4 7.84 -15.50 12.52
CA ALA A 4 8.75 -14.93 11.53
C ALA A 4 9.51 -16.05 10.81
N VAL A 5 9.41 -16.12 9.47
CA VAL A 5 10.17 -17.06 8.64
C VAL A 5 11.46 -16.38 8.19
N LYS A 6 12.61 -16.98 8.50
CA LYS A 6 13.92 -16.47 8.06
C LYS A 6 14.03 -16.60 6.54
N LYS A 7 14.52 -15.53 5.89
CA LYS A 7 14.81 -15.49 4.46
C LYS A 7 16.17 -14.84 4.26
N THR A 8 17.00 -15.47 3.44
CA THR A 8 18.24 -14.87 2.96
C THR A 8 17.93 -14.09 1.70
N ILE A 9 18.37 -12.84 1.63
CA ILE A 9 18.20 -11.97 0.47
C ILE A 9 19.56 -11.41 0.08
N SER A 10 19.75 -11.16 -1.20
CA SER A 10 20.87 -10.39 -1.71
C SER A 10 20.45 -8.93 -1.84
N LEU A 11 21.27 -8.02 -1.32
CA LEU A 11 21.13 -6.58 -1.47
C LEU A 11 22.35 -6.05 -2.21
N SER A 12 22.19 -4.93 -2.93
CA SER A 12 23.37 -4.20 -3.42
C SER A 12 24.18 -3.69 -2.23
N PRO A 13 25.50 -3.50 -2.39
CA PRO A 13 26.35 -3.00 -1.30
C PRO A 13 25.85 -1.68 -0.71
N GLU A 14 25.37 -0.78 -1.59
CA GLU A 14 24.79 0.51 -1.22
C GLU A 14 23.54 0.34 -0.35
N LEU A 15 22.56 -0.46 -0.79
CA LEU A 15 21.33 -0.70 -0.04
C LEU A 15 21.58 -1.42 1.29
N ALA A 16 22.57 -2.31 1.34
CA ALA A 16 22.96 -2.97 2.58
C ALA A 16 23.50 -1.94 3.59
N SER A 17 24.38 -1.04 3.15
CA SER A 17 24.94 0.03 3.98
C SER A 17 23.85 0.98 4.49
N GLU A 18 22.97 1.46 3.60
CA GLU A 18 21.87 2.37 3.97
C GLU A 18 20.91 1.73 4.98
N ALA A 19 20.57 0.46 4.79
CA ALA A 19 19.68 -0.26 5.70
C ALA A 19 20.32 -0.49 7.08
N GLU A 20 21.63 -0.74 7.14
CA GLU A 20 22.38 -0.87 8.39
C GLU A 20 22.50 0.47 9.13
N GLU A 21 22.76 1.56 8.42
CA GLU A 21 22.78 2.91 8.98
C GLU A 21 21.42 3.31 9.55
N THR A 22 20.35 3.11 8.76
CA THR A 22 18.97 3.34 9.20
C THR A 22 18.64 2.51 10.46
N ALA A 23 19.04 1.24 10.49
CA ALA A 23 18.82 0.39 11.65
C ALA A 23 19.53 0.92 12.90
N ARG A 24 20.76 1.44 12.74
CA ARG A 24 21.53 2.04 13.83
C ARG A 24 20.88 3.33 14.33
N GLU A 25 20.48 4.22 13.43
CA GLU A 25 19.85 5.50 13.76
C GLU A 25 18.50 5.31 14.45
N GLU A 26 17.68 4.37 13.98
CA GLU A 26 16.36 4.08 14.55
C GLU A 26 16.40 3.15 15.77
N GLY A 27 17.57 2.63 16.15
CA GLY A 27 17.70 1.65 17.23
C GLY A 27 16.97 0.33 16.95
N LYS A 28 16.85 -0.04 15.67
CA LYS A 28 16.14 -1.22 15.19
C LYS A 28 17.11 -2.31 14.73
N THR A 29 16.58 -3.50 14.51
CA THR A 29 17.31 -4.55 13.78
C THR A 29 17.19 -4.32 12.28
N LEU A 30 18.20 -4.74 11.51
CA LEU A 30 18.15 -4.71 10.03
C LEU A 30 16.89 -5.41 9.48
N SER A 31 16.51 -6.54 10.09
CA SER A 31 15.27 -7.25 9.72
C SER A 31 14.01 -6.41 9.96
N ALA A 32 13.96 -5.59 11.00
CA ALA A 32 12.82 -4.72 11.27
C ALA A 32 12.71 -3.60 10.23
N VAL A 33 13.84 -2.98 9.86
CA VAL A 33 13.90 -1.96 8.79
C VAL A 33 13.41 -2.53 7.47
N ILE A 34 13.91 -3.71 7.08
CA ILE A 34 13.47 -4.39 5.84
C ILE A 34 11.97 -4.72 5.90
N GLN A 35 11.46 -5.19 7.04
CA GLN A 35 10.03 -5.45 7.20
C GLN A 35 9.18 -4.18 7.08
N ASP A 36 9.63 -3.06 7.65
CA ASP A 36 8.95 -1.78 7.54
C ASP A 36 8.91 -1.30 6.08
N ALA A 37 10.03 -1.39 5.35
CA ALA A 37 10.09 -1.09 3.92
C ALA A 37 9.09 -1.93 3.12
N LEU A 38 9.01 -3.25 3.37
CA LEU A 38 8.05 -4.13 2.71
C LEU A 38 6.59 -3.79 3.03
N ARG A 39 6.31 -3.37 4.28
CA ARG A 39 4.95 -2.92 4.68
C ARG A 39 4.58 -1.62 3.98
N LEU A 40 5.51 -0.68 3.84
CA LEU A 40 5.29 0.58 3.12
C LEU A 40 5.01 0.32 1.64
N LEU A 41 5.83 -0.49 0.98
CA LEU A 41 5.63 -0.87 -0.42
C LEU A 41 4.26 -1.52 -0.65
N ARG A 42 3.82 -2.41 0.26
CA ARG A 42 2.47 -3.01 0.19
C ARG A 42 1.38 -1.95 0.30
N LYS A 43 1.49 -1.03 1.26
CA LYS A 43 0.51 0.05 1.43
C LYS A 43 0.42 0.93 0.20
N GLU A 44 1.55 1.26 -0.44
CA GLU A 44 1.57 2.06 -1.66
C GLU A 44 0.89 1.36 -2.84
N ARG A 45 1.18 0.06 -3.04
CA ARG A 45 0.48 -0.74 -4.05
C ARG A 45 -1.03 -0.76 -3.83
N MET A 46 -1.47 -1.01 -2.59
CA MET A 46 -2.89 -1.01 -2.25
C MET A 46 -3.55 0.37 -2.46
N LYS A 47 -2.85 1.47 -2.14
CA LYS A 47 -3.35 2.82 -2.42
C LYS A 47 -3.54 3.07 -3.90
N LYS A 48 -2.60 2.60 -4.74
CA LYS A 48 -2.70 2.70 -6.19
C LYS A 48 -3.92 1.93 -6.71
N GLU A 49 -4.07 0.66 -6.31
CA GLU A 49 -5.21 -0.18 -6.68
C GLU A 49 -6.55 0.44 -6.25
N LEU A 50 -6.60 0.97 -5.02
CA LEU A 50 -7.79 1.65 -4.51
C LEU A 50 -8.13 2.88 -5.37
N LYS A 51 -7.14 3.71 -5.70
CA LYS A 51 -7.34 4.91 -6.52
C LYS A 51 -7.81 4.56 -7.92
N ASP A 52 -7.25 3.52 -8.52
CA ASP A 52 -7.64 3.05 -9.86
C ASP A 52 -9.10 2.55 -9.83
N MET A 53 -9.47 1.76 -8.81
CA MET A 53 -10.83 1.28 -8.61
C MET A 53 -11.81 2.44 -8.37
N GLN A 54 -11.46 3.41 -7.51
CA GLN A 54 -12.25 4.61 -7.28
C GLN A 54 -12.44 5.43 -8.54
N GLY A 55 -11.39 5.61 -9.35
CA GLY A 55 -11.45 6.31 -10.63
C GLY A 55 -12.43 5.64 -11.60
N TYR A 56 -12.30 4.32 -11.76
CA TYR A 56 -13.19 3.53 -12.62
C TYR A 56 -14.65 3.66 -12.21
N TRP A 57 -14.96 3.47 -10.92
CA TRP A 57 -16.34 3.55 -10.43
C TRP A 57 -16.89 4.98 -10.46
N SER A 58 -16.04 5.99 -10.22
CA SER A 58 -16.45 7.40 -10.35
C SER A 58 -16.83 7.74 -11.80
N MET A 59 -16.08 7.23 -12.77
CA MET A 59 -16.40 7.39 -14.20
C MET A 59 -17.72 6.68 -14.55
N LYS A 60 -17.88 5.42 -14.15
CA LYS A 60 -19.13 4.66 -14.32
C LYS A 60 -20.34 5.35 -13.69
N ALA A 61 -20.18 5.93 -12.50
CA ALA A 61 -21.25 6.65 -11.80
C ALA A 61 -21.64 7.92 -12.57
N LYS A 62 -20.65 8.70 -13.06
CA LYS A 62 -20.88 9.87 -13.91
C LYS A 62 -21.62 9.51 -15.20
N GLU A 63 -21.22 8.44 -15.89
CA GLU A 63 -21.92 7.95 -17.09
C GLU A 63 -23.39 7.62 -16.82
N LYS A 64 -23.71 7.19 -15.61
CA LYS A 64 -25.07 6.86 -15.15
C LYS A 64 -25.82 8.04 -14.53
N GLY A 65 -25.23 9.24 -14.50
CA GLY A 65 -25.80 10.43 -13.87
C GLY A 65 -25.84 10.38 -12.34
N VAL A 66 -25.07 9.48 -11.72
CA VAL A 66 -25.00 9.31 -10.27
C VAL A 66 -23.83 10.13 -9.72
N LEU A 67 -24.13 11.30 -9.15
CA LEU A 67 -23.12 12.22 -8.59
C LEU A 67 -23.25 12.38 -7.07
N THR A 68 -24.46 12.16 -6.56
CA THR A 68 -24.77 12.25 -5.13
C THR A 68 -25.37 10.96 -4.62
N GLU A 69 -25.38 10.78 -3.30
CA GLU A 69 -26.04 9.65 -2.66
C GLU A 69 -27.54 9.59 -2.98
N LYS A 70 -28.20 10.74 -3.16
CA LYS A 70 -29.61 10.82 -3.60
C LYS A 70 -29.78 10.31 -5.02
N ASP A 71 -28.83 10.59 -5.92
CA ASP A 71 -28.87 10.09 -7.29
C ASP A 71 -28.63 8.57 -7.33
N LEU A 72 -27.76 8.07 -6.44
CA LEU A 72 -27.55 6.63 -6.29
C LEU A 72 -28.82 5.95 -5.77
N GLN A 73 -29.47 6.50 -4.75
CA GLN A 73 -30.75 5.99 -4.25
C GLN A 73 -31.82 5.97 -5.34
N LYS A 74 -31.96 7.05 -6.12
CA LYS A 74 -32.88 7.09 -7.27
C LYS A 74 -32.54 6.04 -8.32
N TYR A 75 -31.26 5.87 -8.64
CA TYR A 75 -30.78 4.88 -9.60
C TYR A 75 -31.07 3.44 -9.15
N LEU A 76 -30.92 3.14 -7.86
CA LEU A 76 -31.18 1.82 -7.26
C LEU A 76 -32.66 1.54 -6.98
N SER A 77 -33.49 2.58 -6.88
CA SER A 77 -34.94 2.46 -6.66
C SER A 77 -35.76 2.21 -7.94
N LYS A 78 -35.09 2.16 -9.09
CA LYS A 78 -35.67 1.68 -10.36
C LYS A 78 -35.56 0.16 -10.46
#